data_AF-A0A7K2KN12-F1
#
_entry.id   AF-A0A7K2KN12-F1
#
_cell.length_a   1.000
_cell.length_b   1.000
_cell.length_c   1.000
_cell.angle_alpha   90.00
_cell.angle_beta   90.00
_cell.angle_gamma   90.00
#
_symmetry.space_group_name_H-M   'P 1'
#
loop_
_entity.id
_entity.type
_entity.pdbx_description
1 polymer ?
#
loop_
_entity_poly.entity_id
_entity_poly.type
_entity_poly.pdbx_seq_one_letter_code
_entity_poly.pdbx_strand_id
1 'polypeptide(L)' 'MDARDVKALHDSMRKYGIPGILEPVDPARRAGDWRVVDPEDGRDITGDVVARVASLDRHRPTRGFVIPR' A
#
# COMPACT_ATOMS: atom_id res chain seq x y z
N MET A 1 3.94 10.65 2.24
CA MET A 1 2.69 9.95 2.58
C MET A 1 2.34 10.24 4.04
N ASP A 2 1.11 10.67 4.31
CA ASP A 2 0.67 11.03 5.67
C ASP A 2 0.39 9.80 6.55
N ALA A 3 0.48 9.97 7.87
CA ALA A 3 0.33 8.88 8.85
C ALA A 3 -1.03 8.16 8.80
N ARG A 4 -2.08 8.83 8.32
CA ARG A 4 -3.40 8.22 8.11
C ARG A 4 -3.40 7.28 6.91
N ASP A 5 -2.76 7.68 5.81
CA ASP A 5 -2.64 6.88 4.60
C ASP A 5 -1.77 5.65 4.85
N VAL A 6 -0.76 5.75 5.71
CA VAL A 6 0.11 4.63 6.11
C VAL A 6 -0.68 3.46 6.71
N LYS A 7 -1.64 3.74 7.59
CA LYS A 7 -2.47 2.68 8.19
C LYS A 7 -3.35 2.00 7.14
N ALA A 8 -3.93 2.77 6.22
CA ALA A 8 -4.75 2.23 5.14
C ALA A 8 -3.91 1.42 4.13
N LEU A 9 -2.70 1.89 3.84
CA LEU A 9 -1.76 1.18 2.99
C LEU A 9 -1.30 -0.12 3.64
N HIS A 10 -0.95 -0.10 4.94
CA HIS A 10 -0.55 -1.31 5.68
C HIS A 10 -1.65 -2.38 5.68
N ASP A 11 -2.90 -1.97 5.92
CA ASP A 11 -4.05 -2.88 5.87
C ASP A 11 -4.21 -3.48 4.47
N SER A 12 -4.07 -2.65 3.43
CA SER A 12 -4.14 -3.08 2.04
C SER A 12 -2.99 -4.03 1.67
N MET A 13 -1.75 -3.72 2.07
CA MET A 13 -0.59 -4.60 1.87
C MET A 13 -0.82 -5.96 2.51
N ARG A 14 -1.30 -5.99 3.76
CA ARG A 14 -1.63 -7.23 4.47
C ARG A 14 -2.75 -8.01 3.80
N LYS A 15 -3.80 -7.31 3.35
CA LYS A 15 -4.97 -7.89 2.67
C LYS A 15 -4.61 -8.50 1.32
N TYR A 16 -3.70 -7.88 0.57
CA TYR A 16 -3.27 -8.32 -0.75
C TYR A 16 -1.99 -9.18 -0.74
N GLY A 17 -1.35 -9.35 0.42
CA GLY A 17 -0.11 -10.10 0.56
C GLY A 17 1.10 -9.42 -0.10
N ILE A 18 1.13 -8.08 -0.11
CA ILE A 18 2.22 -7.30 -0.69
C ILE A 18 3.33 -7.17 0.36
N PRO A 19 4.55 -7.67 0.10
CA PRO A 19 5.70 -7.48 1.00
C PRO A 19 6.16 -6.02 0.98
N GLY A 20 6.57 -5.51 2.14
CA GLY A 20 7.10 -4.16 2.30
C GLY A 20 7.12 -3.73 3.77
N ILE A 21 8.15 -2.97 4.15
CA ILE A 21 8.33 -2.43 5.51
C ILE A 21 7.99 -0.95 5.47
N LEU A 22 7.14 -0.51 6.41
CA LEU A 22 6.78 0.89 6.54
C LEU A 22 7.74 1.58 7.48
N GLU A 23 8.45 2.57 6.95
CA GLU A 23 9.41 3.36 7.71
C GLU A 23 9.12 4.86 7.58
N PRO A 24 9.29 5.64 8.66
CA PRO A 24 9.26 7.09 8.55
C PRO A 24 10.48 7.56 7.74
N VAL A 25 10.27 8.51 6.83
CA VAL A 25 11.36 9.15 6.06
C VAL A 25 12.31 9.88 7.01
N ASP A 26 11.75 10.50 8.05
CA ASP A 26 12.50 11.15 9.11
C ASP A 26 12.23 10.44 10.46
N PRO A 27 13.23 9.74 11.04
CA PRO A 27 13.05 9.04 12.31
C PRO A 27 12.80 9.97 13.50
N ALA A 28 13.17 11.26 13.41
CA ALA A 28 12.88 12.26 14.43
C ALA A 28 11.43 12.76 14.34
N ARG A 29 10.71 12.47 13.24
CA ARG A 29 9.35 12.97 12.99
C ARG A 29 8.39 11.85 12.58
N ARG A 30 7.89 11.10 13.57
CA ARG A 30 6.90 10.01 13.39
C ARG A 30 5.56 10.44 12.78
N ALA A 31 5.23 11.73 12.85
CA ALA A 31 4.05 12.31 12.21
C ALA A 31 4.34 12.91 10.81
N GLY A 32 5.58 12.80 10.32
CA GLY A 32 6.01 13.28 9.02
C GLY A 32 5.75 12.26 7.92
N ASP A 33 6.42 12.43 6.78
CA ASP A 33 6.30 11.53 5.64
C ASP A 33 6.78 10.12 5.95
N TRP A 34 6.04 9.14 5.43
CA TRP A 34 6.39 7.73 5.47
C TRP A 34 6.68 7.19 4.07
N ARG A 35 7.50 6.15 4.04
CA ARG A 35 7.88 5.39 2.84
C ARG A 35 7.72 3.89 3.07
N VAL A 36 7.58 3.15 1.98
CA VAL A 36 7.65 1.69 1.98
C VAL A 36 9.01 1.30 1.43
N VAL A 37 9.76 0.52 2.20
CA VAL A 37 11.01 -0.09 1.76
C VAL A 37 10.84 -1.58 1.53
N ASP A 38 11.56 -2.08 0.54
CA ASP A 38 11.63 -3.50 0.25
C ASP A 38 12.37 -4.24 1.37
N PRO A 39 11.83 -5.34 1.91
CA PRO A 39 12.49 -6.08 2.98
C PRO A 39 13.74 -6.86 2.53
N GLU A 40 13.92 -7.12 1.24
CA GLU A 40 15.03 -7.89 0.70
C GLU A 40 16.24 -6.99 0.43
N ASP A 41 16.02 -5.85 -0.24
CA ASP A 41 17.09 -4.95 -0.68
C ASP A 41 17.09 -3.56 0.00
N GLY A 42 16.10 -3.26 0.85
CA GLY A 42 15.99 -1.96 1.54
C GLY A 42 15.65 -0.78 0.63
N ARG A 43 15.23 -1.06 -0.61
CA ARG A 43 14.94 -0.05 -1.63
C ARG A 43 13.60 0.63 -1.37
N ASP A 44 13.49 1.94 -1.63
CA ASP A 44 12.18 2.61 -1.65
C ASP A 44 11.30 2.08 -2.79
N ILE A 45 10.23 1.41 -2.41
CA ILE A 45 9.22 0.82 -3.31
C ILE A 45 7.85 1.48 -3.11
N THR A 46 7.80 2.65 -2.48
CA THR A 46 6.54 3.34 -2.14
C THR A 46 5.64 3.51 -3.35
N GLY A 47 6.20 3.96 -4.47
CA GLY A 47 5.46 4.15 -5.71
C GLY A 47 4.90 2.86 -6.29
N ASP A 48 5.69 1.78 -6.27
CA ASP A 48 5.28 0.48 -6.81
C ASP A 48 4.16 -0.14 -5.96
N VAL A 49 4.32 -0.13 -4.63
CA VAL A 49 3.32 -0.67 -3.70
C VAL A 49 2.01 0.11 -3.80
N VAL A 50 2.04 1.45 -3.88
CA VAL A 50 0.83 2.25 -4.06
C VAL A 50 0.16 1.94 -5.40
N ALA A 51 0.93 1.82 -6.49
CA ALA A 51 0.39 1.46 -7.80
C ALA A 51 -0.20 0.04 -7.82
N ARG A 52 0.45 -0.91 -7.14
CA ARG A 52 0.01 -2.29 -6.98
C ARG A 52 -1.30 -2.38 -6.19
N VAL A 53 -1.39 -1.69 -5.06
CA VAL A 53 -2.61 -1.58 -4.25
C VAL A 53 -3.74 -0.95 -5.07
N ALA A 54 -3.48 0.17 -5.75
CA ALA A 54 -4.49 0.82 -6.59
C ALA A 54 -4.97 -0.09 -7.74
N SER A 55 -4.06 -0.88 -8.32
CA SER A 55 -4.40 -1.85 -9.36
C SER A 55 -5.25 -2.98 -8.80
N LEU A 56 -4.91 -3.54 -7.64
CA LEU A 56 -5.65 -4.64 -7.00
C LEU A 56 -7.00 -4.21 -6.43
N ASP A 57 -7.12 -2.95 -6.00
CA ASP A 57 -8.40 -2.38 -5.62
C ASP A 57 -9.33 -2.20 -6.83
N ARG A 58 -8.78 -1.76 -7.98
CA ARG A 58 -9.51 -1.69 -9.25
C ARG A 58 -9.92 -3.08 -9.78
N HIS A 59 -9.15 -4.12 -9.45
CA HIS A 59 -9.43 -5.51 -9.83
C HIS A 59 -10.35 -6.24 -8.84
N ARG A 60 -10.85 -5.60 -7.78
CA ARG A 60 -11.99 -6.17 -7.06
C ARG A 60 -13.16 -6.24 -8.03
N PRO A 61 -13.77 -7.42 -8.26
CA PRO A 61 -15.02 -7.47 -8.99
C PRO A 61 -16.00 -6.58 -8.23
N THR A 62 -16.38 -5.47 -8.86
CA THR A 62 -17.49 -4.63 -8.42
C THR A 62 -18.65 -5.57 -8.15
N ARG A 63 -19.10 -5.70 -6.90
CA ARG A 63 -20.29 -6.48 -6.57
C ARG A 63 -21.44 -5.91 -7.42
N GLY A 64 -21.99 -6.73 -8.31
CA GLY A 64 -23.04 -6.39 -9.29
C GLY A 64 -22.42 -6.18 -10.68
N PHE A 65 -22.71 -6.97 -11.71
CA PHE A 65 -24.00 -7.52 -12.12
C PHE A 65 -23.85 -8.94 -12.70
N VAL A 66 -24.78 -9.83 -12.36
CA VAL A 66 -25.07 -10.99 -13.18
C VAL A 66 -25.79 -10.46 -14.42
N ILE A 67 -25.22 -10.61 -15.61
CA ILE A 67 -25.95 -10.42 -16.87
C ILE A 67 -26.34 -11.81 -17.37
N PRO A 68 -27.59 -12.27 -17.17
CA PRO A 68 -28.09 -13.43 -17.87
C PRO A 68 -28.56 -12.99 -19.27
N ARG A 69 -27.89 -13.48 -20.32
CA ARG A 69 -28.57 -14.03 -21.50
C ARG A 69 -27.65 -14.95 -22.29
#